data_AF-A0A7W1UDA9-F1
#
_entry.id   AF-A0A7W1UDA9-F1
#
_cell.length_a   1.000
_cell.length_b   1.000
_cell.length_c   1.000
_cell.angle_alpha   90.00
_cell.angle_beta   90.00
_cell.angle_gamma   90.00
#
_symmetry.space_group_name_H-M   'P 1'
#
loop_
_entity.id
_entity.type
_entity.pdbx_description
1 polymer ?
#
loop_
_entity_poly.entity_id
_entity_poly.type
_entity_poly.pdbx_seq_one_letter_code
_entity_poly.pdbx_strand_id
1 'polypeptide(L)'
;MNKWTSAANQEARIAIALDDILATLVGQHEPRAASSTYERELTVIVDRERGRYGAWYEIFPRSEGTVSAKGGTFTDCEKRLPAIRDMGFDVLYLTPIHPIGETNRKGRNNSLKAKAGEPGSLWAIGRRQ
;
A
#
# COMPACT_ATOMS: atom_id res chain seq x y z
N MET A 1 13.66 -3.34 53.66
CA MET A 1 13.84 -4.58 54.44
C MET A 1 14.11 -5.71 53.46
N ASN A 2 15.26 -6.36 53.55
CA ASN A 2 15.70 -7.36 52.58
C ASN A 2 14.90 -8.67 52.75
N LYS A 3 13.82 -8.82 51.95
CA LYS A 3 12.86 -9.95 52.01
C LYS A 3 13.55 -11.32 51.90
N TRP A 4 14.65 -11.38 51.15
CA TRP A 4 15.44 -12.58 50.95
C TRP A 4 16.15 -13.05 52.23
N THR A 5 16.84 -12.13 52.91
CA THR A 5 17.58 -12.45 54.14
C THR A 5 16.68 -12.64 55.35
N SER A 6 15.45 -12.10 55.33
CA SER A 6 14.47 -12.25 56.40
C SER A 6 13.55 -13.48 56.26
N ALA A 7 13.70 -14.29 55.21
CA ALA A 7 12.88 -15.48 54.99
C ALA A 7 13.26 -16.61 55.98
N ALA A 8 12.25 -17.26 56.57
CA ALA A 8 12.41 -18.20 57.68
C ALA A 8 13.05 -19.56 57.31
N ASN A 9 12.87 -20.02 56.07
CA ASN A 9 13.38 -21.31 55.59
C ASN A 9 13.66 -21.27 54.08
N GLN A 10 14.15 -22.39 53.54
CA GLN A 10 14.49 -22.52 52.13
C GLN A 10 13.27 -22.40 51.20
N GLU A 11 12.12 -22.95 51.57
CA GLU A 11 10.90 -22.88 50.77
C GLU A 11 10.40 -21.44 50.57
N ALA A 12 10.43 -20.62 51.63
CA ALA A 12 10.06 -19.21 51.56
C ALA A 12 11.02 -18.41 50.66
N ARG A 13 12.31 -18.75 50.60
CA ARG A 13 13.27 -18.15 49.66
C ARG A 13 13.00 -18.55 48.23
N ILE A 14 12.65 -19.83 47.99
CA ILE A 14 12.24 -20.31 46.66
C ILE A 14 10.98 -19.58 46.20
N ALA A 15 9.98 -19.41 47.06
CA ALA A 15 8.76 -18.66 46.73
C ALA A 15 9.06 -17.20 46.33
N ILE A 16 10.01 -16.54 47.01
CA ILE A 16 10.47 -15.20 46.62
C ILE A 16 11.23 -15.24 45.28
N ALA A 17 12.07 -16.26 45.03
CA ALA A 17 12.81 -16.41 43.79
C ALA A 17 11.91 -16.67 42.56
N LEU A 18 10.78 -17.35 42.78
CA LEU A 18 9.79 -17.70 41.75
C LEU A 18 8.60 -16.73 41.70
N ASP A 19 8.67 -15.62 42.44
CA ASP A 19 7.63 -14.60 42.44
C ASP A 19 7.49 -13.95 41.05
N ASP A 20 6.26 -13.81 40.57
CA ASP A 20 5.98 -13.30 39.21
C ASP A 20 6.49 -11.87 39.00
N ILE A 21 6.51 -11.04 40.06
CA ILE A 21 7.05 -9.69 39.99
C ILE A 21 8.56 -9.76 39.84
N LEU A 22 9.23 -10.64 40.60
CA LEU A 22 10.66 -10.87 40.44
C LEU A 22 11.00 -11.41 39.04
N ALA A 23 10.24 -12.37 38.52
CA ALA A 23 10.45 -12.90 37.18
C ALA A 23 10.33 -11.81 36.10
N THR A 24 9.33 -10.93 36.21
CA THR A 24 9.16 -9.78 35.32
C THR A 24 10.36 -8.83 35.39
N LEU A 25 10.83 -8.52 36.60
CA LEU A 25 11.99 -7.64 36.81
C LEU A 25 13.28 -8.25 36.25
N VAL A 26 13.52 -9.55 36.48
CA VAL A 26 14.66 -10.26 35.91
C VAL A 26 14.58 -10.24 34.38
N GLY A 27 13.43 -10.56 33.79
CA GLY A 27 13.26 -10.54 32.33
C GLY A 27 13.53 -9.18 31.67
N GLN A 28 13.27 -8.08 32.39
CA GLN A 28 13.51 -6.71 31.91
C GLN A 28 14.96 -6.24 32.11
N HIS A 29 15.67 -6.78 33.11
CA HIS A 29 16.93 -6.20 33.59
C HIS A 29 18.11 -7.19 33.66
N GLU A 30 17.93 -8.46 33.30
CA GLU A 30 18.99 -9.46 33.34
C GLU A 30 20.18 -9.06 32.46
N PRO A 31 21.42 -9.08 32.99
CA PRO A 31 22.62 -8.86 32.19
C PRO A 31 22.81 -9.97 31.16
N ARG A 32 22.76 -9.64 29.86
CA ARG A 32 22.98 -10.60 28.77
C ARG A 32 24.46 -10.76 28.43
N ALA A 33 25.24 -11.35 29.32
CA ALA A 33 26.70 -11.46 29.19
C ALA A 33 27.19 -12.22 27.93
N ALA A 34 26.36 -13.11 27.37
CA ALA A 34 26.67 -13.90 26.18
C ALA A 34 25.96 -13.42 24.89
N SER A 35 25.44 -12.18 24.85
CA SER A 35 24.80 -11.67 23.64
C SER A 35 25.82 -11.39 22.53
N SER A 36 25.49 -11.77 21.30
CA SER A 36 26.18 -11.33 20.08
C SER A 36 25.28 -10.44 19.23
N THR A 37 25.89 -9.52 18.50
CA THR A 37 25.19 -8.66 17.53
C THR A 37 25.61 -9.03 16.12
N TYR A 38 24.73 -8.79 15.17
CA TYR A 38 25.11 -8.79 13.76
C TYR A 38 25.97 -7.56 13.48
N GLU A 39 27.09 -7.72 12.78
CA GLU A 39 28.08 -6.65 12.59
C GLU A 39 27.54 -5.47 11.77
N ARG A 40 26.51 -5.69 10.95
CA ARG A 40 25.97 -4.67 10.05
C ARG A 40 24.63 -4.17 10.53
N GLU A 41 24.44 -2.86 10.48
CA GLU A 41 23.13 -2.25 10.58
C GLU A 41 22.35 -2.50 9.29
N LEU A 42 21.12 -2.99 9.42
CA LEU A 42 20.21 -3.21 8.30
C LEU A 42 19.18 -2.08 8.25
N THR A 43 19.02 -1.46 7.09
CA THR A 43 18.07 -0.36 6.91
C THR A 43 16.64 -0.89 6.75
N VAL A 44 15.71 -0.28 7.48
CA VAL A 44 14.26 -0.47 7.28
C VAL A 44 13.66 0.84 6.81
N ILE A 45 13.07 0.85 5.62
CA ILE A 45 12.33 1.99 5.08
C ILE A 45 10.85 1.77 5.41
N VAL A 46 10.24 2.74 6.09
CA VAL A 46 8.83 2.70 6.49
C VAL A 46 8.07 3.74 5.69
N ASP A 47 7.24 3.26 4.76
CA ASP A 47 6.29 4.10 4.01
C ASP A 47 4.97 4.30 4.77
N ARG A 48 4.17 5.26 4.29
CA ARG A 48 2.78 5.43 4.75
C ARG A 48 1.96 4.15 4.58
N GLU A 49 0.94 3.95 5.42
CA GLU A 49 0.04 2.78 5.37
C GLU A 49 -0.49 2.49 3.97
N ARG A 50 -0.87 3.55 3.22
CA ARG A 50 -1.40 3.45 1.85
C ARG A 50 -0.40 2.86 0.84
N GLY A 51 0.89 2.74 1.18
CA GLY A 51 1.88 2.02 0.38
C GLY A 51 1.74 0.49 0.48
N ARG A 52 1.10 0.00 1.54
CA ARG A 52 0.83 -1.43 1.79
C ARG A 52 -0.65 -1.80 1.68
N TYR A 53 -1.55 -0.90 2.09
CA TYR A 53 -2.99 -1.17 2.17
C TYR A 53 -3.81 -0.13 1.40
N GLY A 54 -4.55 -0.58 0.41
CA GLY A 54 -5.57 0.22 -0.26
C GLY A 54 -6.23 -0.51 -1.40
N ALA A 55 -7.49 -0.17 -1.64
CA ALA A 55 -8.25 -0.68 -2.78
C ALA A 55 -8.11 0.28 -3.97
N TRP A 56 -7.71 -0.26 -5.12
CA TRP A 56 -7.46 0.50 -6.35
C TRP A 56 -8.57 0.26 -7.37
N TYR A 57 -9.06 1.35 -7.96
CA TYR A 57 -10.05 1.31 -9.04
C TYR A 57 -9.48 1.95 -10.30
N GLU A 58 -9.51 1.23 -11.42
CA GLU A 58 -9.03 1.73 -12.71
C GLU A 58 -10.18 2.30 -13.53
N ILE A 59 -9.95 3.46 -14.17
CA ILE A 59 -10.87 4.02 -15.16
C ILE A 59 -10.20 4.40 -16.46
N PHE A 60 -11.02 4.41 -17.51
CA PHE A 60 -10.70 4.94 -18.82
C PHE A 60 -11.45 6.27 -18.98
N PRO A 61 -10.83 7.44 -18.72
CA PRO A 61 -11.55 8.72 -18.71
C PRO A 61 -12.40 8.98 -19.96
N ARG A 62 -11.89 8.57 -21.13
CA ARG A 62 -12.61 8.69 -22.41
C ARG A 62 -13.92 7.88 -22.48
N SER A 63 -14.11 6.89 -21.61
CA SER A 63 -15.28 6.02 -21.57
C SER A 63 -16.35 6.48 -20.57
N GLU A 64 -16.06 7.47 -19.72
CA GLU A 64 -17.02 8.00 -18.73
C GLU A 64 -17.99 9.04 -19.32
N GLY A 65 -17.80 9.42 -20.59
CA GLY A 65 -18.67 10.35 -21.31
C GLY A 65 -20.01 9.73 -21.71
N THR A 66 -21.02 10.57 -21.91
CA THR A 66 -22.39 10.13 -22.28
C THR A 66 -22.72 10.36 -23.76
N VAL A 67 -21.88 11.12 -24.48
CA VAL A 67 -22.12 11.46 -25.89
C VAL A 67 -21.48 10.43 -26.79
N SER A 68 -22.29 9.74 -27.59
CA SER A 68 -21.81 8.76 -28.57
C SER A 68 -20.77 9.37 -29.52
N ALA A 69 -19.74 8.59 -29.83
CA ALA A 69 -18.60 8.97 -30.67
C ALA A 69 -17.74 10.15 -30.15
N LYS A 70 -17.93 10.60 -28.91
CA LYS A 70 -17.04 11.55 -28.24
C LYS A 70 -16.45 10.90 -26.98
N GLY A 71 -15.15 11.14 -26.75
CA GLY A 71 -14.52 10.75 -25.50
C GLY A 71 -15.06 11.59 -24.33
N GLY A 72 -15.19 10.97 -23.16
CA GLY A 72 -15.48 11.65 -21.90
C GLY A 72 -14.40 12.66 -21.49
N THR A 73 -14.80 13.59 -20.64
CA THR A 73 -13.95 14.62 -20.04
C THR A 73 -13.61 14.30 -18.59
N PHE A 74 -12.70 15.06 -17.97
CA PHE A 74 -12.48 14.94 -16.52
C PHE A 74 -13.74 15.28 -15.70
N THR A 75 -14.56 16.22 -16.14
CA THR A 75 -15.85 16.52 -15.53
C THR A 75 -16.81 15.34 -15.57
N ASP A 76 -16.70 14.47 -16.57
CA ASP A 76 -17.49 13.23 -16.60
C ASP A 76 -16.94 12.19 -15.60
N CYS A 77 -15.61 12.12 -15.44
CA CYS A 77 -14.98 11.26 -14.44
C CYS A 77 -15.36 11.67 -13.00
N GLU A 78 -15.46 12.98 -12.72
CA GLU A 78 -15.86 13.50 -11.41
C GLU A 78 -17.23 12.97 -10.97
N LYS A 79 -18.18 12.83 -11.90
CA LYS A 79 -19.52 12.28 -11.64
C LYS A 79 -19.47 10.80 -11.20
N ARG A 80 -18.40 10.07 -11.55
CA ARG A 80 -18.19 8.67 -11.18
C ARG A 80 -17.59 8.50 -9.78
N LEU A 81 -16.90 9.53 -9.26
CA LEU A 81 -16.18 9.45 -7.98
C LEU A 81 -17.06 9.06 -6.78
N PRO A 82 -18.30 9.57 -6.61
CA PRO A 82 -19.14 9.16 -5.48
C PRO A 82 -19.39 7.65 -5.46
N ALA A 83 -19.72 7.05 -6.61
CA ALA A 83 -19.96 5.61 -6.68
C ALA A 83 -18.69 4.78 -6.41
N ILE A 84 -17.52 5.25 -6.86
CA ILE A 84 -16.23 4.59 -6.58
C ILE A 84 -15.91 4.63 -5.09
N ARG A 85 -16.12 5.79 -4.46
CA ARG A 85 -15.96 5.95 -3.01
C ARG A 85 -16.92 5.05 -2.24
N ASP A 86 -18.18 4.97 -2.66
CA ASP A 86 -19.21 4.19 -1.97
C ASP A 86 -18.95 2.67 -2.08
N MET A 87 -18.16 2.22 -3.07
CA MET A 87 -17.63 0.85 -3.14
C MET A 87 -16.44 0.60 -2.18
N GLY A 88 -15.92 1.64 -1.52
CA GLY A 88 -14.80 1.54 -0.58
C GLY A 88 -13.41 1.61 -1.22
N PHE A 89 -13.29 2.14 -2.45
CA PHE A 89 -11.98 2.34 -3.08
C PHE A 89 -11.28 3.59 -2.57
N ASP A 90 -9.95 3.50 -2.47
CA ASP A 90 -9.09 4.55 -1.92
C ASP A 90 -8.27 5.28 -2.98
N VAL A 91 -7.94 4.58 -4.07
CA VAL A 91 -7.04 5.06 -5.12
C VAL A 91 -7.72 4.93 -6.48
N LEU A 92 -7.78 6.03 -7.21
CA LEU A 92 -8.22 6.06 -8.60
C LEU A 92 -7.00 5.99 -9.52
N TYR A 93 -6.89 4.92 -10.30
CA TYR A 93 -5.89 4.78 -11.34
C TYR A 93 -6.47 5.27 -12.68
N LEU A 94 -5.86 6.34 -13.21
CA LEU A 94 -6.16 6.83 -14.55
C LEU A 94 -5.25 6.16 -15.56
N THR A 95 -5.85 5.53 -16.56
CA THR A 95 -5.15 5.24 -17.83
C THR A 95 -4.53 6.50 -18.43
N PRO A 96 -3.48 6.39 -19.29
CA PRO A 96 -2.78 7.57 -19.79
C PRO A 96 -3.70 8.64 -20.41
N ILE A 97 -3.52 9.88 -19.97
CA ILE A 97 -4.37 11.04 -20.32
C ILE A 97 -3.73 11.99 -21.34
N HIS A 98 -2.65 11.55 -21.98
CA HIS A 98 -1.90 12.34 -22.96
C HIS A 98 -2.44 12.13 -24.38
N PRO A 99 -2.08 13.00 -25.35
CA PRO A 99 -2.42 12.79 -26.75
C PRO A 99 -1.92 11.44 -27.29
N ILE A 100 -2.77 10.79 -28.09
CA ILE A 100 -2.54 9.45 -28.64
C ILE A 100 -1.97 9.55 -30.07
N GLY A 101 -0.91 8.80 -30.35
CA GLY A 101 -0.25 8.74 -31.65
C GLY A 101 -1.17 8.33 -32.81
N GLU A 102 -0.85 8.84 -34.00
CA GLU A 102 -1.61 8.59 -35.24
C GLU A 102 -0.95 7.53 -36.13
N THR A 103 0.38 7.51 -36.20
CA THR A 103 1.13 6.51 -36.96
C THR A 103 0.97 5.13 -36.34
N ASN A 104 0.68 4.11 -37.16
CA ASN A 104 0.44 2.73 -36.71
C ASN A 104 -0.59 2.61 -35.58
N ARG A 105 -1.58 3.52 -35.56
CA ARG A 105 -2.66 3.49 -34.59
C ARG A 105 -3.43 2.17 -34.73
N LYS A 106 -3.57 1.46 -33.61
CA LYS A 106 -4.40 0.26 -33.51
C LYS A 106 -5.88 0.60 -33.58
N GLY A 107 -6.64 -0.21 -34.29
CA GLY A 107 -8.09 -0.09 -34.39
C GLY A 107 -8.84 -0.83 -33.27
N ARG A 108 -10.17 -0.88 -33.39
CA ARG A 108 -11.02 -1.70 -32.50
C ARG A 108 -10.58 -3.17 -32.53
N ASN A 109 -10.78 -3.87 -31.41
CA ASN A 109 -10.42 -5.28 -31.24
C ASN A 109 -8.95 -5.59 -31.59
N ASN A 110 -8.03 -4.68 -31.24
CA ASN A 110 -6.58 -4.82 -31.47
C ASN A 110 -6.19 -4.97 -32.95
N SER A 111 -7.01 -4.48 -33.89
CA SER A 111 -6.66 -4.40 -35.31
C SER A 111 -5.35 -3.63 -35.52
N LEU A 112 -4.49 -4.12 -36.41
CA LEU A 112 -3.24 -3.44 -36.78
C LEU A 112 -3.46 -2.12 -37.53
N LYS A 113 -4.66 -1.92 -38.09
CA LYS A 113 -5.04 -0.71 -38.83
C LYS A 113 -6.30 -0.10 -38.23
N ALA A 114 -6.20 1.15 -37.78
CA ALA A 114 -7.35 1.93 -37.32
C ALA A 114 -8.19 2.46 -38.48
N LYS A 115 -9.51 2.46 -38.29
CA LYS A 115 -10.45 3.19 -39.15
C LYS A 115 -10.50 4.66 -38.75
N ALA A 116 -11.01 5.51 -39.65
CA ALA A 116 -11.26 6.91 -39.35
C ALA A 116 -12.14 7.07 -38.10
N GLY A 117 -11.73 7.94 -37.18
CA GLY A 117 -12.43 8.17 -35.92
C GLY A 117 -12.18 7.14 -34.81
N GLU A 118 -11.42 6.06 -35.05
CA GLU A 118 -11.08 5.12 -33.99
C GLU A 118 -10.04 5.73 -33.03
N PRO A 119 -10.27 5.62 -31.70
CA PRO A 119 -9.50 6.38 -30.71
C PRO A 119 -8.14 5.78 -30.41
N GLY A 120 -7.87 4.53 -30.80
CA GLY A 120 -6.60 3.86 -30.56
C GLY A 120 -6.32 3.47 -29.11
N SER A 121 -5.07 3.09 -28.87
CA SER A 121 -4.55 2.68 -27.57
C SER A 121 -4.13 3.89 -26.75
N LEU A 122 -4.53 3.95 -25.47
CA LEU A 122 -4.12 5.03 -24.56
C LEU A 122 -2.61 5.01 -24.26
N TRP A 123 -1.99 3.83 -24.35
CA TRP A 123 -0.55 3.67 -24.14
C TRP A 123 0.31 4.07 -25.35
N ALA A 124 -0.29 4.39 -26.50
CA ALA A 124 0.43 4.93 -27.65
C ALA A 124 0.63 6.45 -27.48
N ILE A 125 1.38 6.82 -26.44
CA ILE A 125 1.61 8.21 -26.03
C ILE A 125 2.44 8.94 -27.08
N GLY A 126 2.02 10.17 -27.42
CA GLY A 126 2.77 11.08 -28.27
C GLY A 126 2.12 11.26 -29.65
N ARG A 127 1.51 12.43 -29.85
CA ARG A 127 1.04 12.92 -31.15
C ARG A 127 1.87 14.16 -31.51
N ARG A 128 2.21 14.35 -32.79
CA ARG A 128 2.78 15.62 -33.25
C ARG A 128 1.76 16.75 -33.04
N GLN A 129 2.22 17.88 -32.51
CA GLN A 129 1.44 19.12 -32.51
C GLN A 129 1.30 19.64 -33.94
#